data_AF-A0A1J4JHC6-F1
#
_entry.id   AF-A0A1J4JHC6-F1
#
_cell.length_a   1.000
_cell.length_b   1.000
_cell.length_c   1.000
_cell.angle_alpha   90.00
_cell.angle_beta   90.00
_cell.angle_gamma   90.00
#
_symmetry.space_group_name_H-M   'P 1'
#
loop_
_entity.id
_entity.type
_entity.pdbx_description
1 polymer ?
#
loop_
_entity_poly.entity_id
_entity_poly.type
_entity_poly.pdbx_seq_one_letter_code
_entity_poly.pdbx_strand_id
1 'polypeptide(L)'
;MLEPPQTPQTPLPDFEAFTLHCGTKSYTFETDIFLKMSKTCAKLMRRGQTESTITRHIRVDTFDAFIAACTLQPFKVTSQNAFELKALAEEWEVNSLIKFVNDYIQKKGLKPPPEVDFLGVLISNLQKNICNPADIENVANYINEYLRDERFERLPPEILFRVVNTADPDKVDQNLLINYLLHLLQSKPSSAVPLTLLADFDRMTKEQRDSIFGTKQVHEQNIGYFITQAFSSSRNKASRDLNAAKSELEGELNKLRDGVKSKQDESFQKMKEKQDNSFADLRERLNAMAERIKDLQDQSEAQRQRVEQAAQNHETQFSDMTGALSQIDQLIQKRNAEAAGQSEHVAEKVSQQMDELSDEMNVKIKKVAQEDAERCGKLEADAKKLIETQQKRLKQLKATADDIVNMLNDTNDRLYDLKAKLASKILRDRLRFDKFIRKTDNRFDLFTKEPGLWDLKESSVQGAEKFIEEIEEQVDKFCPIRGKVNQENQSQ
;
A
#
# COMPACT_ATOMS: atom_id res chain seq x y z
N MET A 1 -6.09 -65.72 -10.49
CA MET A 1 -5.32 -64.55 -10.03
C MET A 1 -6.32 -63.44 -9.77
N LEU A 2 -6.59 -63.13 -8.50
CA LEU A 2 -7.52 -62.07 -8.10
C LEU A 2 -6.69 -60.82 -7.83
N GLU A 3 -7.00 -59.73 -8.54
CA GLU A 3 -6.35 -58.43 -8.35
C GLU A 3 -6.69 -57.84 -6.97
N PRO A 4 -5.74 -57.17 -6.31
CA PRO A 4 -5.97 -56.56 -5.01
C PRO A 4 -6.85 -55.30 -5.14
N PRO A 5 -7.62 -54.96 -4.10
CA PRO A 5 -8.54 -53.84 -4.13
C PRO A 5 -7.79 -52.51 -4.19
N GLN A 6 -8.14 -51.67 -5.17
CA GLN A 6 -7.63 -50.30 -5.27
C GLN A 6 -8.20 -49.45 -4.13
N THR A 7 -7.33 -48.93 -3.27
CA THR A 7 -7.66 -47.86 -2.33
C THR A 7 -8.04 -46.59 -3.09
N PRO A 8 -9.17 -45.93 -2.78
CA PRO A 8 -9.52 -44.66 -3.39
C PRO A 8 -8.55 -43.57 -2.89
N GLN A 9 -7.63 -43.13 -3.76
CA GLN A 9 -6.87 -41.91 -3.58
C GLN A 9 -7.68 -40.74 -4.15
N THR A 10 -8.54 -40.15 -3.33
CA THR A 10 -9.03 -38.80 -3.59
C THR A 10 -7.99 -37.83 -3.01
N PRO A 11 -7.29 -37.01 -3.82
CA PRO A 11 -6.41 -35.99 -3.29
C PRO A 11 -7.26 -35.01 -2.46
N LEU A 12 -6.81 -34.74 -1.23
CA LEU A 12 -7.38 -33.69 -0.39
C LEU A 12 -7.19 -32.34 -1.11
N PRO A 13 -8.13 -31.38 -0.97
CA PRO A 13 -7.97 -30.08 -1.60
C PRO A 13 -6.75 -29.35 -1.02
N ASP A 14 -5.93 -28.74 -1.87
CA ASP A 14 -4.80 -27.90 -1.49
C ASP A 14 -5.35 -26.62 -0.84
N PHE A 15 -5.39 -26.61 0.49
CA PHE A 15 -5.70 -25.41 1.26
C PHE A 15 -4.38 -24.85 1.80
N GLU A 16 -4.05 -23.61 1.43
CA GLU A 16 -2.74 -23.01 1.77
C GLU A 16 -2.58 -22.69 3.26
N ALA A 17 -3.67 -22.45 4.00
CA ALA A 17 -3.59 -22.08 5.41
C ALA A 17 -4.87 -22.39 6.21
N PHE A 18 -4.72 -22.56 7.53
CA PHE A 18 -5.82 -22.64 8.50
C PHE A 18 -5.65 -21.61 9.62
N THR A 19 -6.66 -20.77 9.85
CA THR A 19 -6.57 -19.71 10.88
C THR A 19 -7.35 -20.06 12.14
N LEU A 20 -6.70 -19.96 13.29
CA LEU A 20 -7.28 -20.19 14.60
C LEU A 20 -7.41 -18.87 15.36
N HIS A 21 -8.62 -18.54 15.78
CA HIS A 21 -8.93 -17.33 16.54
C HIS A 21 -9.13 -17.66 18.02
N CYS A 22 -8.46 -16.92 18.90
CA CYS A 22 -8.64 -16.99 20.35
C CYS A 22 -8.78 -15.56 20.91
N GLY A 23 -10.04 -15.11 21.05
CA GLY A 23 -10.34 -13.73 21.44
C GLY A 23 -9.82 -12.72 20.41
N THR A 24 -8.91 -11.83 20.83
CA THR A 24 -8.29 -10.81 19.97
C THR A 24 -7.04 -11.28 19.24
N LYS A 25 -6.52 -12.48 19.55
CA LYS A 25 -5.35 -13.07 18.88
C LYS A 25 -5.81 -14.08 17.83
N SER A 26 -5.26 -13.97 16.63
CA SER A 26 -5.38 -14.98 15.57
C SER A 26 -4.01 -15.51 15.19
N TYR A 27 -3.95 -16.79 14.84
CA TYR A 27 -2.73 -17.40 14.31
C TYR A 27 -3.06 -18.26 13.10
N THR A 28 -2.31 -18.06 12.03
CA THR A 28 -2.48 -18.78 10.77
C THR A 28 -1.43 -19.89 10.69
N PHE A 29 -1.90 -21.14 10.69
CA PHE A 29 -1.06 -22.32 10.54
C PHE A 29 -0.84 -22.66 9.07
N GLU A 30 0.37 -23.11 8.76
CA GLU A 30 0.63 -23.87 7.53
C GLU A 30 -0.09 -25.22 7.63
N THR A 31 -0.98 -25.47 6.68
CA THR A 31 -1.98 -26.55 6.72
C THR A 31 -1.36 -27.93 6.94
N ASP A 32 -0.23 -28.22 6.33
CA ASP A 32 0.36 -29.56 6.28
C ASP A 32 0.74 -30.13 7.64
N ILE A 33 1.22 -29.26 8.55
CA ILE A 33 1.69 -29.66 9.88
C ILE A 33 0.49 -29.74 10.83
N PHE A 34 -0.37 -28.72 10.82
CA PHE A 34 -1.51 -28.66 11.75
C PHE A 34 -2.58 -29.72 11.44
N LEU A 35 -2.83 -30.02 10.17
CA LEU A 35 -3.75 -31.08 9.74
C LEU A 35 -3.29 -32.47 10.22
N LYS A 36 -1.97 -32.72 10.26
CA LYS A 36 -1.41 -33.98 10.77
C LYS A 36 -1.49 -34.08 12.30
N MET A 37 -1.40 -32.94 12.97
CA MET A 37 -1.35 -32.87 14.44
C MET A 37 -2.73 -32.85 15.09
N SER A 38 -3.71 -32.19 14.48
CA SER A 38 -5.09 -32.06 15.00
C SER A 38 -6.09 -32.82 14.16
N LYS A 39 -6.76 -33.82 14.76
CA LYS A 39 -7.87 -34.53 14.10
C LYS A 39 -9.09 -33.63 13.92
N THR A 40 -9.32 -32.68 14.83
CA THR A 40 -10.42 -31.70 14.72
C THR A 40 -10.20 -30.77 13.53
N CYS A 41 -8.98 -30.24 13.35
CA CYS A 41 -8.61 -29.48 12.15
C CYS A 41 -8.83 -30.31 10.87
N ALA A 42 -8.38 -31.57 10.85
CA ALA A 42 -8.57 -32.45 9.71
C ALA A 42 -10.06 -32.68 9.36
N LYS A 43 -10.95 -32.75 10.36
CA LYS A 43 -12.41 -32.86 10.16
C LYS A 43 -13.00 -31.55 9.61
N LEU A 44 -12.57 -30.40 10.12
CA LEU A 44 -13.07 -29.08 9.68
C LEU A 44 -12.65 -28.78 8.23
N MET A 45 -11.42 -29.10 7.87
CA MET A 45 -10.93 -28.90 6.50
C MET A 45 -11.59 -29.84 5.49
N ARG A 46 -11.90 -31.08 5.87
CA ARG A 46 -12.75 -31.97 5.04
C ARG A 46 -14.15 -31.42 4.79
N ARG A 47 -14.64 -30.53 5.66
CA ARG A 47 -15.92 -29.82 5.51
C ARG A 47 -15.78 -28.46 4.79
N GLY A 48 -14.58 -28.10 4.35
CA GLY A 48 -14.30 -26.83 3.68
C GLY A 48 -14.21 -25.61 4.61
N GLN A 49 -14.06 -25.81 5.92
CA GLN A 49 -13.85 -24.72 6.88
C GLN A 49 -12.36 -24.51 7.11
N THR A 50 -11.85 -23.32 6.75
CA THR A 50 -10.43 -22.91 6.87
C THR A 50 -10.16 -22.03 8.08
N GLU A 51 -11.19 -21.70 8.86
CA GLU A 51 -11.08 -20.90 10.07
C GLU A 51 -11.92 -21.49 11.21
N SER A 52 -11.48 -21.27 12.44
CA SER A 52 -12.21 -21.68 13.63
C SER A 52 -11.83 -20.83 14.83
N THR A 53 -12.76 -20.68 15.76
CA THR A 53 -12.60 -19.85 16.95
C THR A 53 -12.67 -20.71 18.20
N ILE A 54 -11.67 -20.58 19.07
CA ILE A 54 -11.73 -21.15 20.41
C ILE A 54 -12.64 -20.26 21.25
N THR A 55 -13.76 -20.83 21.68
CA THR A 55 -14.77 -20.13 22.49
C THR A 55 -14.36 -19.96 23.94
N ARG A 56 -13.45 -20.82 24.43
CA ARG A 56 -12.97 -20.80 25.81
C ARG A 56 -11.92 -19.71 26.01
N HIS A 57 -12.06 -18.94 27.09
CA HIS A 57 -11.02 -17.99 27.50
C HIS A 57 -9.79 -18.77 27.99
N ILE A 58 -8.70 -18.67 27.24
CA ILE A 58 -7.43 -19.32 27.54
C ILE A 58 -6.39 -18.23 27.82
N ARG A 59 -5.45 -18.50 28.74
CA ARG A 59 -4.34 -17.57 28.97
C ARG A 59 -3.50 -17.43 27.71
N VAL A 60 -2.98 -16.24 27.47
CA VAL A 60 -2.14 -15.95 26.31
C VAL A 60 -0.95 -16.91 26.22
N ASP A 61 -0.29 -17.17 27.35
CA ASP A 61 0.84 -18.10 27.44
C ASP A 61 0.46 -19.55 27.11
N THR A 62 -0.79 -19.94 27.40
CA THR A 62 -1.30 -21.28 27.07
C THR A 62 -1.58 -21.38 25.57
N PHE A 63 -2.14 -20.33 24.97
CA PHE A 63 -2.40 -20.26 23.52
C PHE A 63 -1.09 -20.25 22.72
N ASP A 64 -0.10 -19.45 23.14
CA ASP A 64 1.22 -19.39 22.51
C ASP A 64 1.96 -20.76 22.63
N ALA A 65 1.84 -21.43 23.79
CA ALA A 65 2.38 -22.78 23.97
C ALA A 65 1.68 -23.84 23.10
N PHE A 66 0.36 -23.70 22.90
CA PHE A 66 -0.39 -24.58 22.00
C PHE A 66 0.02 -24.40 20.54
N ILE A 67 0.16 -23.16 20.08
CA ILE A 67 0.63 -22.84 18.73
C ILE A 67 2.03 -23.43 18.50
N ALA A 68 2.95 -23.21 19.45
CA ALA A 68 4.30 -23.73 19.37
C ALA A 68 4.32 -25.27 19.31
N ALA A 69 3.48 -25.94 20.12
CA ALA A 69 3.33 -27.39 20.05
C ALA A 69 2.79 -27.89 18.70
N CYS A 70 1.85 -27.16 18.11
CA CYS A 70 1.23 -27.52 16.82
C CYS A 70 2.15 -27.24 15.61
N THR A 71 3.13 -26.36 15.76
CA THR A 71 4.16 -26.04 14.74
C THR A 71 5.49 -26.76 14.95
N LEU A 72 5.53 -27.73 15.88
CA LEU A 72 6.73 -28.50 16.26
C LEU A 72 7.89 -27.63 16.79
N GLN A 73 7.58 -26.47 17.35
CA GLN A 73 8.52 -25.58 18.00
C GLN A 73 8.68 -25.93 19.49
N PRO A 74 9.82 -25.59 20.12
CA PRO A 74 9.99 -25.79 21.56
C PRO A 74 8.98 -24.93 22.34
N PHE A 75 8.21 -25.57 23.23
CA PHE A 75 7.19 -24.91 24.05
C PHE A 75 7.41 -25.18 25.54
N LYS A 76 6.90 -24.30 26.40
CA LYS A 76 7.07 -24.38 27.86
C LYS A 76 5.75 -24.72 28.53
N VAL A 77 5.69 -25.90 29.16
CA VAL A 77 4.59 -26.27 30.06
C VAL A 77 4.95 -25.85 31.47
N THR A 78 4.08 -25.05 32.09
CA THR A 78 4.17 -24.58 33.46
C THR A 78 3.06 -25.20 34.31
N SER A 79 3.18 -25.16 35.63
CA SER A 79 2.12 -25.67 36.52
C SER A 79 0.79 -24.94 36.35
N GLN A 80 0.81 -23.70 35.85
CA GLN A 80 -0.38 -22.87 35.66
C GLN A 80 -1.07 -23.11 34.31
N ASN A 81 -0.32 -23.43 33.26
CA ASN A 81 -0.88 -23.67 31.92
C ASN A 81 -1.19 -25.15 31.64
N ALA A 82 -0.65 -26.10 32.42
CA ALA A 82 -0.73 -27.53 32.11
C ALA A 82 -2.17 -28.05 31.94
N PHE A 83 -3.11 -27.63 32.79
CA PHE A 83 -4.50 -28.10 32.70
C PHE A 83 -5.31 -27.42 31.61
N GLU A 84 -5.12 -26.10 31.41
CA GLU A 84 -5.73 -25.37 30.29
C GLU A 84 -5.21 -25.93 28.95
N LEU A 85 -3.90 -26.19 28.85
CA LEU A 85 -3.26 -26.77 27.67
C LEU A 85 -3.74 -28.20 27.41
N LYS A 86 -3.98 -28.99 28.48
CA LYS A 86 -4.57 -30.32 28.36
C LYS A 86 -5.97 -30.26 27.76
N ALA A 87 -6.84 -29.41 28.31
CA ALA A 87 -8.22 -29.28 27.83
C ALA A 87 -8.26 -28.84 26.36
N LEU A 88 -7.39 -27.90 25.99
CA LEU A 88 -7.25 -27.40 24.62
C LEU A 88 -6.70 -28.50 23.68
N ALA A 89 -5.72 -29.29 24.14
CA ALA A 89 -5.21 -30.42 23.38
C ALA A 89 -6.26 -31.54 23.18
N GLU A 90 -7.15 -31.75 24.16
CA GLU A 90 -8.28 -32.69 24.07
C GLU A 90 -9.36 -32.20 23.10
N GLU A 91 -9.74 -30.93 23.18
CA GLU A 91 -10.71 -30.27 22.28
C GLU A 91 -10.25 -30.33 20.81
N TRP A 92 -8.96 -30.08 20.57
CA TRP A 92 -8.34 -30.13 19.25
C TRP A 92 -7.81 -31.51 18.86
N GLU A 93 -8.03 -32.53 19.70
CA GLU A 93 -7.63 -33.93 19.49
C GLU A 93 -6.13 -34.11 19.13
N VAL A 94 -5.24 -33.32 19.74
CA VAL A 94 -3.77 -33.35 19.50
C VAL A 94 -3.11 -34.37 20.43
N ASN A 95 -3.09 -35.64 20.01
CA ASN A 95 -2.66 -36.77 20.85
C ASN A 95 -1.22 -36.67 21.39
N SER A 96 -0.29 -36.10 20.61
CA SER A 96 1.11 -35.90 21.03
C SER A 96 1.20 -34.94 22.21
N LEU A 97 0.45 -33.83 22.15
CA LEU A 97 0.39 -32.85 23.22
C LEU A 97 -0.36 -33.38 24.44
N ILE A 98 -1.46 -34.12 24.26
CA ILE A 98 -2.19 -34.78 25.36
C ILE A 98 -1.26 -35.70 26.16
N LYS A 99 -0.47 -36.55 25.47
CA LYS A 99 0.50 -37.43 26.13
C LYS A 99 1.57 -36.64 26.89
N PHE A 100 2.18 -35.66 26.23
CA PHE A 100 3.23 -34.83 26.83
C PHE A 100 2.76 -34.10 28.10
N VAL A 101 1.56 -33.52 28.05
CA VAL A 101 0.98 -32.78 29.17
C VAL A 101 0.55 -33.72 30.30
N ASN A 102 -0.02 -34.89 29.98
CA ASN A 102 -0.34 -35.91 30.99
C ASN A 102 0.91 -36.44 31.70
N ASP A 103 1.98 -36.70 30.96
CA ASP A 103 3.28 -37.13 31.53
C ASP A 103 3.86 -36.03 32.42
N TYR A 104 3.73 -34.77 32.03
CA TYR A 104 4.15 -33.62 32.83
C TYR A 104 3.33 -33.49 34.12
N ILE A 105 2.00 -33.63 34.05
CA ILE A 105 1.08 -33.58 35.20
C ILE A 105 1.39 -34.72 36.18
N GLN A 106 1.61 -35.94 35.68
CA GLN A 106 1.96 -37.11 36.50
C GLN A 106 3.34 -36.93 37.15
N LYS A 107 4.36 -36.50 36.39
CA LYS A 107 5.72 -36.31 36.89
C LYS A 107 5.84 -35.20 37.93
N LYS A 108 5.00 -34.17 37.83
CA LYS A 108 4.98 -33.03 38.77
C LYS A 108 3.94 -33.18 39.89
N GLY A 109 3.11 -34.23 39.87
CA GLY A 109 2.06 -34.45 40.87
C GLY A 109 1.08 -33.28 40.96
N LEU A 110 0.79 -32.62 39.83
CA LEU A 110 -0.06 -31.44 39.83
C LEU A 110 -1.50 -31.86 40.11
N LYS A 111 -2.12 -31.25 41.11
CA LYS A 111 -3.58 -31.36 41.33
C LYS A 111 -4.28 -30.40 40.37
N PRO A 112 -5.41 -30.81 39.74
CA PRO A 112 -6.18 -29.91 38.90
C PRO A 112 -6.49 -28.63 39.69
N PRO A 113 -6.30 -27.43 39.10
CA PRO A 113 -6.78 -26.22 39.71
C PRO A 113 -8.28 -26.39 39.93
N PRO A 114 -8.81 -26.07 41.12
CA PRO A 114 -10.25 -26.09 41.33
C PRO A 114 -10.90 -25.18 40.26
N GLU A 115 -12.01 -25.62 39.68
CA GLU A 115 -12.88 -24.72 38.93
C GLU A 115 -13.16 -23.52 39.85
N VAL A 116 -12.58 -22.37 39.52
CA VAL A 116 -12.70 -21.19 40.37
C VAL A 116 -14.14 -20.72 40.19
N ASP A 117 -14.96 -20.97 41.20
CA ASP A 117 -16.34 -20.49 41.27
C ASP A 117 -16.33 -18.96 41.41
N PHE A 118 -16.17 -18.25 40.29
CA PHE A 118 -16.08 -16.80 40.27
C PHE A 118 -17.36 -16.16 40.82
N LEU A 119 -18.51 -16.82 40.63
CA LEU A 119 -19.78 -16.41 41.21
C LEU A 119 -19.78 -16.56 42.74
N GLY A 120 -19.27 -17.69 43.25
CA GLY A 120 -19.09 -17.91 44.69
C GLY A 120 -18.12 -16.93 45.34
N VAL A 121 -17.02 -16.58 44.66
CA VAL A 121 -16.07 -15.55 45.11
C VAL A 121 -16.74 -14.18 45.16
N LEU A 122 -17.49 -13.82 44.12
CA LEU A 122 -18.24 -12.57 44.08
C LEU A 122 -19.28 -12.51 45.21
N ILE A 123 -20.04 -13.58 45.44
CA ILE A 123 -21.03 -13.67 46.54
C ILE A 123 -20.34 -13.53 47.90
N SER A 124 -19.21 -14.22 48.12
CA SER A 124 -18.47 -14.14 49.39
C SER A 124 -17.89 -12.74 49.63
N ASN A 125 -17.38 -12.08 48.59
CA ASN A 125 -16.84 -10.74 48.69
C ASN A 125 -17.94 -9.70 48.91
N LEU A 126 -19.10 -9.86 48.27
CA LEU A 126 -20.28 -9.04 48.52
C LEU A 126 -20.81 -9.19 49.95
N GLN A 127 -20.83 -10.40 50.51
CA GLN A 127 -21.18 -10.63 51.92
C GLN A 127 -20.22 -9.93 52.89
N LYS A 128 -18.97 -9.69 52.47
CA LYS A 128 -17.96 -8.94 53.23
C LYS A 128 -17.96 -7.43 52.93
N ASN A 129 -18.93 -6.93 52.17
CA ASN A 129 -18.99 -5.55 51.65
C ASN A 129 -17.76 -5.12 50.82
N ILE A 130 -17.07 -6.07 50.19
CA ILE A 130 -15.95 -5.80 49.28
C ILE A 130 -16.48 -5.94 47.85
N CYS A 131 -16.55 -4.82 47.12
CA CYS A 131 -16.93 -4.82 45.71
C CYS A 131 -15.67 -4.60 44.87
N ASN A 132 -15.00 -5.70 44.50
CA ASN A 132 -13.82 -5.66 43.63
C ASN A 132 -14.28 -5.66 42.15
N PRO A 133 -13.89 -4.66 41.33
CA PRO A 133 -14.24 -4.63 39.91
C PRO A 133 -13.79 -5.89 39.15
N ALA A 134 -12.64 -6.47 39.51
CA ALA A 134 -12.11 -7.66 38.86
C ALA A 134 -13.02 -8.90 39.02
N ASP A 135 -13.74 -9.02 40.15
CA ASP A 135 -14.66 -10.14 40.36
C ASP A 135 -15.89 -10.03 39.46
N ILE A 136 -16.35 -8.80 39.20
CA ILE A 136 -17.45 -8.51 38.27
C ILE A 136 -17.03 -8.83 36.83
N GLU A 137 -15.81 -8.44 36.43
CA GLU A 137 -15.26 -8.76 35.11
C GLU A 137 -15.11 -10.28 34.91
N ASN A 138 -14.62 -11.00 35.91
CA ASN A 138 -14.48 -12.45 35.86
C ASN A 138 -15.84 -13.16 35.69
N VAL A 139 -16.89 -12.71 36.38
CA VAL A 139 -18.24 -13.26 36.21
C VAL A 139 -18.84 -12.86 34.86
N ALA A 140 -18.61 -11.62 34.40
CA ALA A 140 -19.08 -11.13 33.11
C ALA A 140 -18.51 -11.92 31.92
N ASN A 141 -17.27 -12.41 32.03
CA ASN A 141 -16.63 -13.21 30.99
C ASN A 141 -17.28 -14.59 30.79
N TYR A 142 -17.91 -15.16 31.82
CA TYR A 142 -18.61 -16.46 31.76
C TYR A 142 -20.13 -16.29 31.96
N ILE A 143 -20.67 -15.14 31.57
CA ILE A 143 -22.06 -14.76 31.82
C ILE A 143 -23.08 -15.81 31.34
N ASN A 144 -22.86 -16.45 30.19
CA ASN A 144 -23.79 -17.45 29.66
C ASN A 144 -23.93 -18.70 30.55
N GLU A 145 -22.89 -19.06 31.30
CA GLU A 145 -22.92 -20.17 32.26
C GLU A 145 -23.70 -19.74 33.52
N TYR A 146 -23.47 -18.53 34.00
CA TYR A 146 -24.11 -18.00 35.21
C TYR A 146 -25.56 -17.56 35.01
N LEU A 147 -25.99 -17.22 33.78
CA LEU A 147 -27.40 -16.96 33.45
C LEU A 147 -28.29 -18.20 33.65
N ARG A 148 -27.70 -19.40 33.76
CA ARG A 148 -28.40 -20.66 34.06
C ARG A 148 -28.31 -21.06 35.54
N ASP A 149 -27.50 -20.36 36.34
CA ASP A 149 -27.27 -20.67 37.75
C ASP A 149 -28.23 -19.85 38.64
N GLU A 150 -29.06 -20.54 39.43
CA GLU A 150 -30.01 -19.93 40.37
C GLU A 150 -29.34 -19.01 41.41
N ARG A 151 -28.04 -19.21 41.69
CA ARG A 151 -27.29 -18.35 42.62
C ARG A 151 -27.12 -16.94 42.08
N PHE A 152 -27.17 -16.77 40.76
CA PHE A 152 -27.05 -15.46 40.11
C PHE A 152 -28.24 -14.56 40.48
N GLU A 153 -29.46 -15.11 40.60
CA GLU A 153 -30.68 -14.37 41.00
C GLU A 153 -30.65 -13.84 42.45
N ARG A 154 -29.71 -14.31 43.26
CA ARG A 154 -29.52 -13.86 44.64
C ARG A 154 -28.71 -12.57 44.73
N LEU A 155 -28.06 -12.16 43.64
CA LEU A 155 -27.26 -10.94 43.60
C LEU A 155 -28.15 -9.67 43.66
N PRO A 156 -27.62 -8.57 44.21
CA PRO A 156 -28.31 -7.27 44.17
C PRO A 156 -28.54 -6.78 42.73
N PRO A 157 -29.62 -6.01 42.48
CA PRO A 157 -29.94 -5.45 41.15
C PRO A 157 -28.77 -4.71 40.51
N GLU A 158 -28.00 -3.96 41.31
CA GLU A 158 -26.88 -3.15 40.83
C GLU A 158 -25.71 -4.02 40.35
N ILE A 159 -25.47 -5.15 41.02
CA ILE A 159 -24.41 -6.08 40.65
C ILE A 159 -24.82 -6.86 39.41
N LEU A 160 -26.07 -7.34 39.35
CA LEU A 160 -26.63 -7.99 38.15
C LEU A 160 -26.47 -7.09 36.92
N PHE A 161 -26.91 -5.83 37.05
CA PHE A 161 -26.81 -4.85 35.99
C PHE A 161 -25.35 -4.58 35.59
N ARG A 162 -24.43 -4.45 36.54
CA ARG A 162 -23.00 -4.24 36.26
C ARG A 162 -22.38 -5.44 35.54
N VAL A 163 -22.66 -6.66 35.97
CA VAL A 163 -22.12 -7.88 35.35
C VAL A 163 -22.57 -7.97 33.89
N VAL A 164 -23.88 -7.83 33.62
CA VAL A 164 -24.43 -7.93 32.27
C VAL A 164 -23.94 -6.77 31.37
N ASN A 165 -23.86 -5.54 31.89
CA ASN A 165 -23.38 -4.38 31.14
C ASN A 165 -21.86 -4.40 30.89
N THR A 166 -21.10 -5.13 31.70
CA THR A 166 -19.64 -5.31 31.53
C THR A 166 -19.34 -6.45 30.56
N ALA A 167 -20.27 -7.40 30.41
CA ALA A 167 -20.14 -8.50 29.47
C ALA A 167 -20.09 -7.99 28.03
N ASP A 168 -19.35 -8.71 27.19
CA ASP A 168 -19.22 -8.39 25.78
C ASP A 168 -20.53 -8.73 25.03
N PRO A 169 -21.24 -7.76 24.44
CA PRO A 169 -22.54 -7.98 23.81
C PRO A 169 -22.52 -9.01 22.68
N ASP A 170 -21.37 -9.19 22.01
CA ASP A 170 -21.21 -10.18 20.94
C ASP A 170 -21.07 -11.61 21.47
N LYS A 171 -20.69 -11.76 22.76
CA LYS A 171 -20.53 -13.06 23.44
C LYS A 171 -21.73 -13.44 24.29
N VAL A 172 -22.58 -12.48 24.66
CA VAL A 172 -23.81 -12.74 25.42
C VAL A 172 -24.84 -13.40 24.52
N ASP A 173 -25.29 -14.59 24.89
CA ASP A 173 -26.44 -15.22 24.22
C ASP A 173 -27.72 -14.48 24.62
N GLN A 174 -28.21 -13.64 23.70
CA GLN A 174 -29.41 -12.82 23.89
C GLN A 174 -30.64 -13.67 24.21
N ASN A 175 -30.76 -14.90 23.70
CA ASN A 175 -31.91 -15.74 24.00
C ASN A 175 -31.86 -16.26 25.45
N LEU A 176 -30.67 -16.59 25.94
CA LEU A 176 -30.49 -16.94 27.36
C LEU A 176 -30.76 -15.75 28.27
N LEU A 177 -30.31 -14.56 27.89
CA LEU A 177 -30.56 -13.34 28.63
C LEU A 177 -32.06 -12.99 28.69
N ILE A 178 -32.78 -13.11 27.56
CA ILE A 178 -34.23 -12.88 27.50
C ILE A 178 -34.97 -13.88 28.38
N ASN A 179 -34.63 -15.16 28.31
CA ASN A 179 -35.26 -16.20 29.14
C ASN A 179 -35.00 -15.96 30.64
N TYR A 180 -33.76 -15.62 31.00
CA TYR A 180 -33.40 -15.26 32.37
C TYR A 180 -34.17 -14.02 32.84
N LEU A 181 -34.28 -13.00 32.00
CA LEU A 181 -34.99 -11.76 32.30
C LEU A 181 -36.49 -11.99 32.54
N LEU A 182 -37.13 -12.81 31.70
CA LEU A 182 -38.54 -13.17 31.87
C LEU A 182 -38.76 -13.97 33.16
N HIS A 183 -37.84 -14.87 33.50
CA HIS A 183 -37.88 -15.59 34.77
C HIS A 183 -37.71 -14.63 35.98
N LEU A 184 -36.74 -13.71 35.89
CA LEU A 184 -36.48 -12.73 36.93
C LEU A 184 -37.63 -11.72 37.09
N LEU A 185 -38.35 -11.39 36.02
CA LEU A 185 -39.57 -10.57 36.08
C LEU A 185 -40.70 -11.25 36.87
N GLN A 186 -40.77 -12.58 36.83
CA GLN A 186 -41.77 -13.34 37.60
C GLN A 186 -41.36 -13.48 39.07
N SER A 187 -40.08 -13.71 39.35
CA SER A 187 -39.59 -13.94 40.72
C SER A 187 -39.28 -12.65 41.49
N LYS A 188 -38.51 -11.73 40.88
CA LYS A 188 -38.06 -10.46 41.46
C LYS A 188 -38.12 -9.33 40.43
N PRO A 189 -39.31 -8.84 40.10
CA PRO A 189 -39.48 -7.83 39.05
C PRO A 189 -38.63 -6.58 39.30
N SER A 190 -38.43 -6.17 40.56
CA SER A 190 -37.57 -5.05 40.92
C SER A 190 -36.10 -5.17 40.48
N SER A 191 -35.57 -6.38 40.35
CA SER A 191 -34.19 -6.65 39.89
C SER A 191 -34.09 -6.82 38.38
N ALA A 192 -35.22 -7.13 37.73
CA ALA A 192 -35.29 -7.35 36.30
C ALA A 192 -35.48 -6.06 35.49
N VAL A 193 -36.15 -5.05 36.04
CA VAL A 193 -36.35 -3.76 35.35
C VAL A 193 -35.03 -3.15 34.86
N PRO A 194 -33.94 -3.05 35.65
CA PRO A 194 -32.68 -2.53 35.13
C PRO A 194 -32.11 -3.33 33.95
N LEU A 195 -32.29 -4.66 33.97
CA LEU A 195 -31.78 -5.55 32.92
C LEU A 195 -32.57 -5.42 31.60
N THR A 196 -33.82 -4.96 31.65
CA THR A 196 -34.60 -4.71 30.41
C THR A 196 -33.95 -3.66 29.51
N LEU A 197 -33.17 -2.73 30.08
CA LEU A 197 -32.42 -1.75 29.30
C LEU A 197 -31.28 -2.34 28.48
N LEU A 198 -30.82 -3.54 28.84
CA LEU A 198 -29.67 -4.22 28.23
C LEU A 198 -30.10 -5.34 27.26
N ALA A 199 -31.39 -5.66 27.21
CA ALA A 199 -31.92 -6.73 26.39
C ALA A 199 -32.27 -6.24 24.98
N ASP A 200 -32.03 -7.09 23.98
CA ASP A 200 -32.38 -6.83 22.59
C ASP A 200 -33.87 -7.13 22.32
N PHE A 201 -34.69 -6.07 22.25
CA PHE A 201 -36.14 -6.17 22.01
C PHE A 201 -36.50 -6.62 20.59
N ASP A 202 -35.58 -6.53 19.63
CA ASP A 202 -35.82 -6.97 18.25
C ASP A 202 -35.86 -8.50 18.15
N ARG A 203 -35.18 -9.18 19.08
CA ARG A 203 -35.15 -10.65 19.18
C ARG A 203 -36.30 -11.23 20.01
N MET A 204 -37.11 -10.39 20.66
CA MET A 204 -38.24 -10.82 21.49
C MET A 204 -39.52 -11.01 20.67
N THR A 205 -40.33 -12.00 21.05
CA THR A 205 -41.69 -12.13 20.50
C THR A 205 -42.61 -11.03 21.04
N LYS A 206 -43.72 -10.77 20.34
CA LYS A 206 -44.71 -9.77 20.77
C LYS A 206 -45.25 -10.08 22.17
N GLU A 207 -45.52 -11.35 22.46
CA GLU A 207 -46.01 -11.82 23.77
C GLU A 207 -45.00 -11.59 24.89
N GLN A 208 -43.70 -11.81 24.63
CA GLN A 208 -42.63 -11.55 25.59
C GLN A 208 -42.51 -10.05 25.90
N ARG A 209 -42.61 -9.19 24.88
CA ARG A 209 -42.61 -7.74 25.06
C ARG A 209 -43.83 -7.28 25.87
N ASP A 210 -45.01 -7.79 25.54
CA ASP A 210 -46.24 -7.47 26.26
C ASP A 210 -46.16 -7.92 27.74
N SER A 211 -45.50 -9.05 28.02
CA SER A 211 -45.23 -9.50 29.40
C SER A 211 -44.29 -8.55 30.17
N ILE A 212 -43.28 -7.99 29.51
CA ILE A 212 -42.35 -7.02 30.12
C ILE A 212 -43.10 -5.71 30.42
N PHE A 213 -43.78 -5.14 29.42
CA PHE A 213 -44.51 -3.88 29.56
C PHE A 213 -45.78 -4.00 30.42
N GLY A 214 -46.33 -5.19 30.60
CA GLY A 214 -47.44 -5.45 31.52
C GLY A 214 -47.05 -5.40 33.01
N THR A 215 -45.75 -5.41 33.32
CA THR A 215 -45.26 -5.42 34.70
C THR A 215 -45.29 -4.00 35.29
N LYS A 216 -46.14 -3.78 36.30
CA LYS A 216 -46.35 -2.48 36.95
C LYS A 216 -45.05 -1.80 37.43
N GLN A 217 -44.08 -2.59 37.88
CA GLN A 217 -42.81 -2.08 38.40
C GLN A 217 -41.89 -1.50 37.32
N VAL A 218 -42.05 -1.88 36.05
CA VAL A 218 -41.33 -1.27 34.92
C VAL A 218 -41.73 0.21 34.76
N HIS A 219 -42.98 0.55 35.09
CA HIS A 219 -43.50 1.91 35.00
C HIS A 219 -43.25 2.74 36.27
N GLU A 220 -43.09 2.08 37.42
CA GLU A 220 -42.97 2.76 38.72
C GLU A 220 -41.52 2.98 39.18
N GLN A 221 -40.56 2.17 38.70
CA GLN A 221 -39.18 2.30 39.15
C GLN A 221 -38.47 3.52 38.54
N ASN A 222 -37.70 4.24 39.37
CA ASN A 222 -36.85 5.32 38.91
C ASN A 222 -35.58 4.77 38.25
N ILE A 223 -35.64 4.59 36.93
CA ILE A 223 -34.58 3.97 36.11
C ILE A 223 -33.38 4.92 35.88
N GLY A 224 -33.43 6.17 36.35
CA GLY A 224 -32.45 7.22 36.02
C GLY A 224 -30.99 6.86 36.33
N TYR A 225 -30.72 6.18 37.46
CA TYR A 225 -29.36 5.71 37.80
C TYR A 225 -28.83 4.70 36.79
N PHE A 226 -29.63 3.69 36.45
CA PHE A 226 -29.25 2.62 35.52
C PHE A 226 -29.10 3.13 34.09
N ILE A 227 -29.95 4.06 33.65
CA ILE A 227 -29.82 4.73 32.35
C ILE A 227 -28.51 5.52 32.28
N THR A 228 -28.22 6.32 33.31
CA THR A 228 -26.97 7.10 33.36
C THR A 228 -25.75 6.20 33.35
N GLN A 229 -25.80 5.08 34.08
CA GLN A 229 -24.72 4.10 34.14
C GLN A 229 -24.56 3.32 32.81
N ALA A 230 -25.65 2.94 32.14
CA ALA A 230 -25.62 2.33 30.80
C ALA A 230 -24.98 3.28 29.80
N PHE A 231 -25.43 4.53 29.73
CA PHE A 231 -24.86 5.52 28.82
C PHE A 231 -23.39 5.82 29.13
N SER A 232 -23.02 5.94 30.40
CA SER A 232 -21.62 6.14 30.80
C SER A 232 -20.74 4.95 30.39
N SER A 233 -21.22 3.72 30.61
CA SER A 233 -20.53 2.50 30.18
C SER A 233 -20.40 2.43 28.65
N SER A 234 -21.50 2.63 27.92
CA SER A 234 -21.54 2.62 26.46
C SER A 234 -20.61 3.70 25.87
N ARG A 235 -20.61 4.91 26.43
CA ARG A 235 -19.66 5.98 26.05
C ARG A 235 -18.21 5.58 26.32
N ASN A 236 -17.93 5.01 27.48
CA ASN A 236 -16.57 4.57 27.83
C ASN A 236 -16.12 3.42 26.91
N LYS A 237 -17.01 2.49 26.56
CA LYS A 237 -16.74 1.42 25.60
C LYS A 237 -16.46 1.99 24.20
N ALA A 238 -17.35 2.82 23.67
CA ALA A 238 -17.16 3.48 22.38
C ALA A 238 -15.84 4.26 22.33
N SER A 239 -15.44 4.90 23.43
CA SER A 239 -14.14 5.56 23.52
C SER A 239 -12.96 4.58 23.48
N ARG A 240 -13.07 3.39 24.09
CA ARG A 240 -12.03 2.34 24.01
C ARG A 240 -11.94 1.80 22.58
N ASP A 241 -13.08 1.49 21.97
CA ASP A 241 -13.14 0.95 20.60
C ASP A 241 -12.57 1.95 19.59
N LEU A 242 -12.91 3.24 19.75
CA LEU A 242 -12.34 4.32 18.95
C LEU A 242 -10.82 4.44 19.14
N ASN A 243 -10.32 4.34 20.37
CA ASN A 243 -8.90 4.38 20.64
C ASN A 243 -8.16 3.17 20.06
N ALA A 244 -8.76 1.98 20.11
CA ALA A 244 -8.22 0.77 19.51
C ALA A 244 -8.15 0.90 17.98
N ALA A 245 -9.24 1.31 17.33
CA ALA A 245 -9.29 1.55 15.89
C ALA A 245 -8.29 2.65 15.47
N LYS A 246 -8.14 3.71 16.27
CA LYS A 246 -7.14 4.74 16.04
C LYS A 246 -5.72 4.18 16.10
N SER A 247 -5.41 3.36 17.10
CA SER A 247 -4.10 2.72 17.24
C SER A 247 -3.80 1.77 16.06
N GLU A 248 -4.82 1.08 15.56
CA GLU A 248 -4.70 0.21 14.39
C GLU A 248 -4.40 1.01 13.13
N LEU A 249 -5.16 2.08 12.87
CA LEU A 249 -4.95 2.99 11.74
C LEU A 249 -3.57 3.67 11.80
N GLU A 250 -3.10 4.07 12.98
CA GLU A 250 -1.74 4.59 13.16
C GLU A 250 -0.69 3.53 12.82
N GLY A 251 -0.94 2.26 13.18
CA GLY A 251 -0.10 1.13 12.79
C GLY A 251 -0.04 0.92 11.28
N GLU A 252 -1.18 0.98 10.60
CA GLU A 252 -1.26 0.88 9.14
C GLU A 252 -0.59 2.05 8.42
N LEU A 253 -0.77 3.28 8.92
CA LEU A 253 -0.10 4.48 8.40
C LEU A 253 1.42 4.37 8.50
N ASN A 254 1.93 3.84 9.62
CA ASN A 254 3.36 3.62 9.78
C ASN A 254 3.88 2.55 8.82
N LYS A 255 3.16 1.43 8.64
CA LYS A 255 3.51 0.42 7.63
C LYS A 255 3.50 1.00 6.21
N LEU A 256 2.52 1.83 5.87
CA LEU A 256 2.44 2.49 4.57
C LEU A 256 3.62 3.46 4.38
N ARG A 257 3.94 4.25 5.41
CA ARG A 257 5.07 5.18 5.39
C ARG A 257 6.40 4.44 5.18
N ASP A 258 6.61 3.34 5.90
CA ASP A 258 7.81 2.52 5.76
C ASP A 258 7.86 1.84 4.38
N GLY A 259 6.72 1.37 3.87
CA GLY A 259 6.61 0.84 2.51
C GLY A 259 6.92 1.87 1.42
N VAL A 260 6.46 3.12 1.58
CA VAL A 260 6.80 4.22 0.67
C VAL A 260 8.28 4.55 0.74
N LYS A 261 8.85 4.63 1.95
CA LYS A 261 10.28 4.89 2.14
C LYS A 261 11.14 3.80 1.50
N SER A 262 10.79 2.53 1.72
CA SER A 262 11.47 1.39 1.08
C SER A 262 11.41 1.46 -0.44
N LYS A 263 10.23 1.76 -1.03
CA LYS A 263 10.10 1.92 -2.49
C LYS A 263 10.89 3.11 -3.02
N GLN A 264 10.97 4.19 -2.25
CA GLN A 264 11.77 5.36 -2.61
C GLN A 264 13.27 5.02 -2.61
N ASP A 265 13.73 4.29 -1.59
CA ASP A 265 15.12 3.83 -1.48
C ASP A 265 15.48 2.85 -2.62
N GLU A 266 14.61 1.88 -2.93
CA GLU A 266 14.78 0.98 -4.08
C GLU A 266 14.83 1.73 -5.42
N SER A 267 13.96 2.73 -5.60
CA SER A 267 13.92 3.55 -6.81
C SER A 267 15.19 4.39 -6.95
N PHE A 268 15.68 4.95 -5.84
CA PHE A 268 16.93 5.67 -5.79
C PHE A 268 18.12 4.77 -6.10
N GLN A 269 18.15 3.56 -5.54
CA GLN A 269 19.20 2.58 -5.81
C GLN A 269 19.22 2.16 -7.29
N LYS A 270 18.05 1.87 -7.89
CA LYS A 270 17.94 1.59 -9.33
C LYS A 270 18.38 2.76 -10.19
N MET A 271 18.07 4.00 -9.80
CA MET A 271 18.51 5.20 -10.51
C MET A 271 20.02 5.36 -10.43
N LYS A 272 20.60 5.14 -9.24
CA LYS A 272 22.05 5.19 -9.01
C LYS A 272 22.78 4.12 -9.82
N GLU A 273 22.30 2.87 -9.82
CA GLU A 273 22.86 1.79 -10.63
C GLU A 273 22.84 2.11 -12.13
N LYS A 274 21.74 2.67 -12.65
CA LYS A 274 21.68 3.14 -14.05
C LYS A 274 22.68 4.26 -14.33
N GLN A 275 22.84 5.18 -13.39
CA GLN A 275 23.78 6.29 -13.52
C GLN A 275 25.23 5.78 -13.50
N ASP A 276 25.57 4.87 -12.60
CA ASP A 276 26.89 4.25 -12.49
C ASP A 276 27.23 3.44 -13.76
N ASN A 277 26.26 2.69 -14.30
CA ASN A 277 26.43 2.00 -15.58
C ASN A 277 26.66 2.97 -16.75
N SER A 278 25.95 4.10 -16.79
CA SER A 278 26.16 5.15 -17.79
C SER A 278 27.55 5.78 -17.67
N PHE A 279 28.02 6.01 -16.44
CA PHE A 279 29.38 6.50 -16.20
C PHE A 279 30.45 5.48 -16.61
N ALA A 280 30.20 4.18 -16.42
CA ALA A 280 31.09 3.13 -16.87
C ALA A 280 31.20 3.11 -18.41
N ASP A 281 30.08 3.16 -19.14
CA ASP A 281 30.06 3.23 -20.62
C ASP A 281 30.78 4.51 -21.12
N LEU A 282 30.54 5.66 -20.49
CA LEU A 282 31.23 6.91 -20.83
C LEU A 282 32.75 6.81 -20.61
N ARG A 283 33.20 6.17 -19.52
CA ARG A 283 34.63 5.92 -19.27
C ARG A 283 35.23 4.98 -20.30
N GLU A 284 34.54 3.92 -20.67
CA GLU A 284 35.00 2.97 -21.68
C GLU A 284 35.17 3.65 -23.04
N ARG A 285 34.19 4.46 -23.46
CA ARG A 285 34.29 5.28 -24.67
C ARG A 285 35.44 6.29 -24.62
N LEU A 286 35.66 6.90 -23.46
CA LEU A 286 36.75 7.86 -23.27
C LEU A 286 38.11 7.17 -23.37
N ASN A 287 38.27 5.98 -22.80
CA ASN A 287 39.48 5.16 -22.96
C ASN A 287 39.69 4.75 -24.42
N ALA A 288 38.64 4.31 -25.12
CA ALA A 288 38.73 3.97 -26.54
C ALA A 288 39.10 5.18 -27.42
N MET A 289 38.61 6.37 -27.08
CA MET A 289 39.03 7.62 -27.74
C MET A 289 40.49 7.98 -27.42
N ALA A 290 40.95 7.77 -26.19
CA ALA A 290 42.33 8.01 -25.81
C ALA A 290 43.31 7.07 -26.56
N GLU A 291 42.97 5.79 -26.70
CA GLU A 291 43.73 4.85 -27.52
C GLU A 291 43.80 5.28 -28.98
N ARG A 292 42.66 5.67 -29.58
CA ARG A 292 42.65 6.18 -30.96
C ARG A 292 43.50 7.43 -31.15
N ILE A 293 43.50 8.35 -30.17
CA ILE A 293 44.36 9.54 -30.23
C ILE A 293 45.83 9.13 -30.19
N LYS A 294 46.18 8.16 -29.35
CA LYS A 294 47.54 7.63 -29.27
C LYS A 294 47.97 6.97 -30.59
N ASP A 295 47.11 6.12 -31.17
CA ASP A 295 47.38 5.50 -32.47
C ASP A 295 47.60 6.55 -33.57
N LEU A 296 46.80 7.63 -33.57
CA LEU A 296 46.97 8.74 -34.51
C LEU A 296 48.26 9.53 -34.27
N GLN A 297 48.67 9.70 -33.01
CA GLN A 297 49.96 10.32 -32.67
C GLN A 297 51.13 9.45 -33.16
N ASP A 298 51.10 8.15 -32.90
CA ASP A 298 52.13 7.21 -33.34
C ASP A 298 52.23 7.15 -34.87
N GLN A 299 51.08 7.17 -35.57
CA GLN A 299 51.03 7.26 -37.03
C GLN A 299 51.61 8.59 -37.56
N SER A 300 51.28 9.70 -36.91
CA SER A 300 51.80 11.03 -37.27
C SER A 300 53.31 11.10 -37.08
N GLU A 301 53.84 10.54 -35.99
CA GLU A 301 55.27 10.49 -35.72
C GLU A 301 55.99 9.57 -36.70
N ALA A 302 55.44 8.39 -37.00
CA ALA A 302 55.96 7.51 -38.04
C ALA A 302 55.96 8.17 -39.43
N GLN A 303 54.93 8.94 -39.76
CA GLN A 303 54.87 9.71 -41.01
C GLN A 303 55.94 10.81 -41.01
N ARG A 304 56.13 11.53 -39.90
CA ARG A 304 57.17 12.55 -39.77
C ARG A 304 58.57 11.95 -39.95
N GLN A 305 58.85 10.80 -39.34
CA GLN A 305 60.10 10.08 -39.52
C GLN A 305 60.30 9.63 -40.98
N ARG A 306 59.25 9.14 -41.65
CA ARG A 306 59.32 8.80 -43.08
C ARG A 306 59.61 10.02 -43.95
N VAL A 307 58.99 11.16 -43.66
CA VAL A 307 59.25 12.42 -44.37
C VAL A 307 60.68 12.89 -44.12
N GLU A 308 61.18 12.76 -42.89
CA GLU A 308 62.54 13.16 -42.55
C GLU A 308 63.59 12.23 -43.17
N GLN A 309 63.36 10.92 -43.18
CA GLN A 309 64.17 9.95 -43.94
C GLN A 309 64.10 10.22 -45.44
N ALA A 310 62.94 10.55 -45.99
CA ALA A 310 62.80 10.92 -47.40
C ALA A 310 63.55 12.23 -47.69
N ALA A 311 63.53 13.21 -46.79
CA ALA A 311 64.28 14.45 -46.90
C ALA A 311 65.80 14.22 -46.81
N GLN A 312 66.25 13.37 -45.88
CA GLN A 312 67.66 12.96 -45.78
C GLN A 312 68.10 12.20 -47.04
N ASN A 313 67.30 11.25 -47.52
CA ASN A 313 67.56 10.52 -48.75
C ASN A 313 67.59 11.47 -49.95
N HIS A 314 66.70 12.45 -49.99
CA HIS A 314 66.68 13.49 -51.02
C HIS A 314 67.92 14.38 -50.90
N GLU A 315 68.37 14.76 -49.70
CA GLU A 315 69.58 15.54 -49.48
C GLU A 315 70.83 14.74 -49.88
N THR A 316 70.90 13.44 -49.57
CA THR A 316 71.99 12.57 -50.04
C THR A 316 71.95 12.40 -51.55
N GLN A 317 70.76 12.20 -52.14
CA GLN A 317 70.62 12.15 -53.60
C GLN A 317 70.95 13.49 -54.24
N PHE A 318 70.65 14.61 -53.59
CA PHE A 318 70.97 15.94 -54.06
C PHE A 318 72.47 16.22 -53.92
N SER A 319 73.11 15.73 -52.86
CA SER A 319 74.57 15.79 -52.68
C SER A 319 75.28 14.91 -53.70
N ASP A 320 74.80 13.68 -53.92
CA ASP A 320 75.28 12.77 -54.94
C ASP A 320 75.05 13.34 -56.34
N MET A 321 73.90 13.97 -56.58
CA MET A 321 73.60 14.68 -57.83
C MET A 321 74.42 15.95 -57.96
N THR A 322 74.76 16.64 -56.87
CA THR A 322 75.68 17.80 -56.88
C THR A 322 77.11 17.34 -57.14
N GLY A 323 77.51 16.20 -56.61
CA GLY A 323 78.77 15.53 -56.89
C GLY A 323 78.82 15.05 -58.34
N ALA A 324 77.75 14.43 -58.83
CA ALA A 324 77.58 14.08 -60.22
C ALA A 324 77.50 15.33 -61.12
N LEU A 325 76.92 16.44 -60.65
CA LEU A 325 76.91 17.73 -61.34
C LEU A 325 78.29 18.38 -61.34
N SER A 326 79.10 18.18 -60.30
CA SER A 326 80.50 18.61 -60.27
C SER A 326 81.38 17.76 -61.19
N GLN A 327 81.09 16.47 -61.29
CA GLN A 327 81.68 15.56 -62.28
C GLN A 327 81.17 15.88 -63.68
N ILE A 328 79.89 16.23 -63.83
CA ILE A 328 79.30 16.72 -65.07
C ILE A 328 79.87 18.09 -65.39
N ASP A 329 80.21 18.96 -64.44
CA ASP A 329 80.88 20.24 -64.68
C ASP A 329 82.33 20.03 -65.07
N GLN A 330 83.02 19.05 -64.49
CA GLN A 330 84.33 18.59 -64.97
C GLN A 330 84.23 17.93 -66.35
N LEU A 331 83.16 17.19 -66.62
CA LEU A 331 82.84 16.62 -67.92
C LEU A 331 82.29 17.67 -68.89
N ILE A 332 81.73 18.81 -68.45
CA ILE A 332 81.27 19.97 -69.22
C ILE A 332 82.45 20.88 -69.49
N GLN A 333 83.46 20.96 -68.62
CA GLN A 333 84.76 21.54 -68.99
C GLN A 333 85.45 20.67 -70.06
N LYS A 334 85.32 19.34 -69.99
CA LYS A 334 85.78 18.41 -71.04
C LYS A 334 84.86 18.38 -72.28
N ARG A 335 83.55 18.62 -72.12
CA ARG A 335 82.53 18.56 -73.18
C ARG A 335 82.26 19.93 -73.79
N ASN A 336 82.56 21.04 -73.14
CA ASN A 336 82.68 22.37 -73.78
C ASN A 336 83.89 22.41 -74.72
N ALA A 337 84.82 21.46 -74.58
CA ALA A 337 85.84 21.18 -75.60
C ALA A 337 85.35 20.21 -76.70
N GLU A 338 84.24 19.48 -76.52
CA GLU A 338 83.82 18.38 -77.43
C GLU A 338 82.34 18.38 -77.89
N ALA A 339 81.49 19.34 -77.50
CA ALA A 339 80.07 19.34 -77.86
C ALA A 339 79.53 20.74 -78.14
N ALA A 340 80.03 21.33 -79.22
CA ALA A 340 79.30 22.34 -79.99
C ALA A 340 78.13 21.75 -80.82
N GLY A 341 77.58 20.60 -80.44
CA GLY A 341 76.51 19.96 -81.19
C GLY A 341 75.77 18.93 -80.36
N GLN A 342 74.59 19.30 -79.88
CA GLN A 342 73.41 18.46 -79.60
C GLN A 342 72.52 19.18 -78.57
N SER A 343 71.99 20.34 -78.96
CA SER A 343 71.02 21.13 -78.20
C SER A 343 69.57 20.82 -78.59
N GLU A 344 69.35 19.90 -79.53
CA GLU A 344 68.04 19.75 -80.21
C GLU A 344 67.17 18.62 -79.66
N HIS A 345 67.69 17.73 -78.79
CA HIS A 345 66.94 16.58 -78.25
C HIS A 345 66.34 16.78 -76.85
N VAL A 346 66.65 17.89 -76.18
CA VAL A 346 66.19 18.16 -74.80
C VAL A 346 64.80 18.83 -74.79
N ALA A 347 64.49 19.64 -75.81
CA ALA A 347 63.22 20.35 -75.89
C ALA A 347 62.02 19.41 -76.11
N GLU A 348 62.20 18.31 -76.85
CA GLU A 348 61.11 17.38 -77.18
C GLU A 348 60.72 16.48 -76.01
N LYS A 349 61.69 16.03 -75.20
CA LYS A 349 61.43 15.20 -74.00
C LYS A 349 60.80 15.97 -72.83
N VAL A 350 61.12 17.25 -72.69
CA VAL A 350 60.56 18.09 -71.62
C VAL A 350 59.08 18.42 -71.88
N SER A 351 58.68 18.55 -73.15
CA SER A 351 57.26 18.77 -73.50
C SER A 351 56.40 17.54 -73.18
N GLN A 352 56.86 16.33 -73.53
CA GLN A 352 56.10 15.09 -73.26
C GLN A 352 55.92 14.83 -71.75
N GLN A 353 56.93 15.12 -70.92
CA GLN A 353 56.82 14.93 -69.47
C GLN A 353 55.94 15.98 -68.79
N MET A 354 55.87 17.20 -69.33
CA MET A 354 54.97 18.23 -68.83
C MET A 354 53.50 17.92 -69.16
N ASP A 355 53.24 17.34 -70.33
CA ASP A 355 51.88 16.93 -70.72
C ASP A 355 51.39 15.75 -69.86
N GLU A 356 52.23 14.73 -69.62
CA GLU A 356 51.91 13.61 -68.73
C GLU A 356 51.64 14.05 -67.28
N LEU A 357 52.43 15.00 -66.76
CA LEU A 357 52.26 15.53 -65.41
C LEU A 357 50.98 16.40 -65.31
N SER A 358 50.69 17.19 -66.35
CA SER A 358 49.46 18.00 -66.42
C SER A 358 48.22 17.11 -66.44
N ASP A 359 48.26 16.00 -67.18
CA ASP A 359 47.16 15.03 -67.23
C ASP A 359 46.99 14.29 -65.89
N GLU A 360 48.08 13.86 -65.24
CA GLU A 360 48.00 13.22 -63.92
C GLU A 360 47.48 14.19 -62.84
N MET A 361 47.89 15.46 -62.89
CA MET A 361 47.43 16.48 -61.96
C MET A 361 45.95 16.83 -62.19
N ASN A 362 45.50 16.93 -63.44
CA ASN A 362 44.09 17.12 -63.76
C ASN A 362 43.21 15.96 -63.31
N VAL A 363 43.69 14.72 -63.39
CA VAL A 363 42.98 13.54 -62.87
C VAL A 363 42.89 13.59 -61.34
N LYS A 364 43.97 13.94 -60.64
CA LYS A 364 43.96 14.09 -59.17
C LYS A 364 43.03 15.22 -58.71
N ILE A 365 43.04 16.37 -59.40
CA ILE A 365 42.14 17.49 -59.09
C ILE A 365 40.68 17.08 -59.28
N LYS A 366 40.34 16.38 -60.37
CA LYS A 366 38.97 15.87 -60.59
C LYS A 366 38.54 14.86 -59.52
N LYS A 367 39.45 13.97 -59.10
CA LYS A 367 39.17 12.99 -58.05
C LYS A 367 38.93 13.66 -56.70
N VAL A 368 39.74 14.64 -56.32
CA VAL A 368 39.54 15.41 -55.08
C VAL A 368 38.24 16.21 -55.14
N ALA A 369 37.90 16.82 -56.27
CA ALA A 369 36.63 17.52 -56.44
C ALA A 369 35.42 16.58 -56.29
N GLN A 370 35.51 15.34 -56.78
CA GLN A 370 34.47 14.33 -56.61
C GLN A 370 34.36 13.84 -55.16
N GLU A 371 35.48 13.55 -54.50
CA GLU A 371 35.50 13.13 -53.10
C GLU A 371 34.97 14.23 -52.16
N ASP A 372 35.28 15.50 -52.44
CA ASP A 372 34.79 16.62 -51.66
C ASP A 372 33.30 16.89 -51.91
N ALA A 373 32.81 16.73 -53.14
CA ALA A 373 31.38 16.77 -53.47
C ALA A 373 30.60 15.65 -52.75
N GLU A 374 31.13 14.44 -52.71
CA GLU A 374 30.51 13.33 -51.98
C GLU A 374 30.50 13.57 -50.47
N ARG A 375 31.59 14.11 -49.91
CA ARG A 375 31.68 14.45 -48.49
C ARG A 375 30.69 15.55 -48.11
N CYS A 376 30.60 16.60 -48.92
CA CYS A 376 29.63 17.68 -48.74
C CYS A 376 28.19 17.15 -48.85
N GLY A 377 27.90 16.27 -49.80
CA GLY A 377 26.58 15.65 -49.94
C GLY A 377 26.18 14.79 -48.73
N LYS A 378 27.12 14.02 -48.17
CA LYS A 378 26.88 13.24 -46.94
C LYS A 378 26.63 14.15 -45.73
N LEU A 379 27.45 15.19 -45.56
CA LEU A 379 27.27 16.18 -44.49
C LEU A 379 25.92 16.91 -44.61
N GLU A 380 25.50 17.28 -45.82
CA GLU A 380 24.21 17.92 -46.05
C GLU A 380 23.04 16.98 -45.74
N ALA A 381 23.14 15.70 -46.13
CA ALA A 381 22.14 14.68 -45.83
C ALA A 381 22.00 14.43 -44.33
N ASP A 382 23.12 14.34 -43.61
CA ASP A 382 23.12 14.13 -42.16
C ASP A 382 22.62 15.37 -41.41
N ALA A 383 23.00 16.57 -41.85
CA ALA A 383 22.46 17.82 -41.33
C ALA A 383 20.93 17.91 -41.53
N LYS A 384 20.42 17.54 -42.71
CA LYS A 384 18.97 17.50 -42.99
C LYS A 384 18.23 16.52 -42.07
N LYS A 385 18.75 15.29 -41.88
CA LYS A 385 18.16 14.31 -40.95
C LYS A 385 18.11 14.83 -39.51
N LEU A 386 19.16 15.51 -39.07
CA LEU A 386 19.25 16.05 -37.72
C LEU A 386 18.25 17.20 -37.54
N ILE A 387 18.13 18.08 -38.52
CA ILE A 387 17.12 19.15 -38.56
C ILE A 387 15.70 18.57 -38.52
N GLU A 388 15.39 17.56 -39.33
CA GLU A 388 14.07 16.90 -39.32
C GLU A 388 13.74 16.27 -37.97
N THR A 389 14.74 15.65 -37.33
CA THR A 389 14.58 15.05 -35.99
C THR A 389 14.30 16.13 -34.94
N GLN A 390 15.03 17.25 -34.97
CA GLN A 390 14.79 18.36 -34.05
C GLN A 390 13.45 19.06 -34.32
N GLN A 391 13.03 19.20 -35.59
CA GLN A 391 11.71 19.73 -35.94
C GLN A 391 10.57 18.82 -35.43
N LYS A 392 10.71 17.50 -35.54
CA LYS A 392 9.76 16.53 -34.95
C LYS A 392 9.69 16.68 -33.43
N ARG A 393 10.85 16.77 -32.76
CA ARG A 393 10.91 16.98 -31.32
C ARG A 393 10.27 18.30 -30.89
N LEU A 394 10.50 19.39 -31.62
CA LEU A 394 9.87 20.69 -31.35
C LEU A 394 8.36 20.64 -31.54
N LYS A 395 7.85 19.94 -32.56
CA LYS A 395 6.40 19.73 -32.75
C LYS A 395 5.79 18.95 -31.59
N GLN A 396 6.47 17.90 -31.13
CA GLN A 396 6.04 17.12 -29.96
C GLN A 396 6.02 17.97 -28.68
N LEU A 397 7.10 18.74 -28.43
CA LEU A 397 7.18 19.63 -27.28
C LEU A 397 6.07 20.69 -27.30
N LYS A 398 5.78 21.26 -28.48
CA LYS A 398 4.67 22.20 -28.64
C LYS A 398 3.32 21.55 -28.34
N ALA A 399 3.06 20.36 -28.87
CA ALA A 399 1.84 19.62 -28.59
C ALA A 399 1.69 19.34 -27.08
N THR A 400 2.76 18.89 -26.41
CA THR A 400 2.72 18.67 -24.95
C THR A 400 2.51 19.95 -24.15
N ALA A 401 3.04 21.08 -24.63
CA ALA A 401 2.82 22.37 -23.97
C ALA A 401 1.36 22.83 -24.14
N ASP A 402 0.79 22.66 -25.33
CA ASP A 402 -0.62 22.96 -25.61
C ASP A 402 -1.54 22.05 -24.76
N ASP A 403 -1.21 20.77 -24.61
CA ASP A 403 -1.93 19.83 -23.73
C ASP A 403 -1.87 20.26 -22.26
N ILE A 404 -0.70 20.71 -21.78
CA ILE A 404 -0.54 21.22 -20.41
C ILE A 404 -1.36 22.50 -20.20
N VAL A 405 -1.37 23.41 -21.17
CA VAL A 405 -2.18 24.64 -21.10
C VAL A 405 -3.67 24.30 -21.05
N ASN A 406 -4.13 23.34 -21.87
CA ASN A 406 -5.52 22.88 -21.84
C ASN A 406 -5.88 22.23 -20.50
N MET A 407 -5.01 21.35 -19.97
CA MET A 407 -5.21 20.79 -18.63
C MET A 407 -5.25 21.86 -17.55
N LEU A 408 -4.39 22.89 -17.64
CA LEU A 408 -4.35 23.97 -16.66
C LEU A 408 -5.62 24.83 -16.72
N ASN A 409 -6.14 25.12 -17.91
CA ASN A 409 -7.41 25.80 -18.10
C ASN A 409 -8.57 24.98 -17.52
N ASP A 410 -8.66 23.68 -17.85
CA ASP A 410 -9.67 22.76 -17.30
C ASP A 410 -9.60 22.70 -15.76
N THR A 411 -8.40 22.66 -15.20
CA THR A 411 -8.19 22.62 -13.75
C THR A 411 -8.61 23.93 -13.10
N ASN A 412 -8.30 25.06 -13.74
CA ASN A 412 -8.72 26.38 -13.28
C ASN A 412 -10.24 26.55 -13.32
N ASP A 413 -10.90 26.07 -14.38
CA ASP A 413 -12.36 26.09 -14.50
C ASP A 413 -13.03 25.22 -13.42
N ARG A 414 -12.48 24.02 -13.15
CA ARG A 414 -12.95 23.16 -12.04
C ARG A 414 -12.75 23.81 -10.68
N LEU A 415 -11.63 24.48 -10.46
CA LEU A 415 -11.37 25.21 -9.22
C LEU A 415 -12.33 26.39 -9.07
N TYR A 416 -12.63 27.10 -10.15
CA TYR A 416 -13.60 28.19 -10.16
C TYR A 416 -15.01 27.70 -9.81
N ASP A 417 -15.45 26.60 -10.42
CA ASP A 417 -16.72 25.93 -10.11
C ASP A 417 -16.79 25.43 -8.66
N LEU A 418 -15.72 24.81 -8.15
CA LEU A 418 -15.64 24.36 -6.76
C LEU A 418 -15.73 25.55 -5.78
N LYS A 419 -15.02 26.65 -6.06
CA LYS A 419 -15.10 27.88 -5.26
C LYS A 419 -16.52 28.43 -5.24
N ALA A 420 -17.21 28.45 -6.39
CA ALA A 420 -18.60 28.89 -6.48
C ALA A 420 -19.55 28.01 -5.65
N LYS A 421 -19.40 26.68 -5.74
CA LYS A 421 -20.18 25.71 -4.95
C LYS A 421 -19.92 25.84 -3.44
N LEU A 422 -18.65 25.98 -3.04
CA LEU A 422 -18.28 26.18 -1.65
C LEU A 422 -18.85 27.49 -1.09
N ALA A 423 -18.69 28.59 -1.84
CA ALA A 423 -19.21 29.90 -1.45
C ALA A 423 -20.75 29.89 -1.32
N SER A 424 -21.44 29.25 -2.27
CA SER A 424 -22.88 29.04 -2.23
C SER A 424 -23.31 28.24 -1.00
N LYS A 425 -22.62 27.13 -0.70
CA LYS A 425 -22.92 26.30 0.47
C LYS A 425 -22.69 27.05 1.78
N ILE A 426 -21.60 27.81 1.90
CA ILE A 426 -21.31 28.63 3.08
C ILE A 426 -22.39 29.67 3.30
N LEU A 427 -22.80 30.39 2.25
CA LEU A 427 -23.88 31.39 2.35
C LEU A 427 -25.19 30.74 2.79
N ARG A 428 -25.55 29.62 2.18
CA ARG A 428 -26.78 28.89 2.50
C ARG A 428 -26.78 28.35 3.92
N ASP A 429 -25.69 27.73 4.36
CA ASP A 429 -25.60 27.17 5.71
C ASP A 429 -25.61 28.30 6.77
N ARG A 430 -24.93 29.43 6.51
CA ARG A 430 -24.98 30.60 7.40
C ARG A 430 -26.39 31.19 7.51
N LEU A 431 -27.11 31.32 6.39
CA LEU A 431 -28.49 31.81 6.38
C LEU A 431 -29.47 30.80 7.01
N ARG A 432 -29.20 29.50 6.93
CA ARG A 432 -30.07 28.45 7.52
C ARG A 432 -30.16 28.52 9.05
N PHE A 433 -29.06 28.90 9.72
CA PHE A 433 -29.04 29.03 11.18
C PHE A 433 -29.58 30.38 11.68
N ASP A 434 -29.79 31.35 10.79
CA ASP A 434 -30.23 32.69 11.12
C ASP A 434 -31.70 32.92 10.71
N LYS A 435 -32.61 32.19 11.37
CA LYS A 435 -34.07 32.21 11.12
C LYS A 435 -34.74 33.59 11.31
N PHE A 436 -34.00 34.63 11.68
CA PHE A 436 -34.53 35.97 11.99
C PHE A 436 -34.29 37.01 10.89
N ILE A 437 -33.48 36.73 9.85
CA ILE A 437 -33.23 37.68 8.76
C ILE A 437 -34.28 37.48 7.65
N ARG A 438 -35.25 38.40 7.57
CA ARG A 438 -36.32 38.42 6.55
C ARG A 438 -35.93 39.05 5.21
N LYS A 439 -34.67 39.45 5.02
CA LYS A 439 -34.17 40.06 3.78
C LYS A 439 -33.03 39.23 3.19
N THR A 440 -33.37 38.25 2.36
CA THR A 440 -32.41 37.37 1.66
C THR A 440 -32.08 37.83 0.25
N ASP A 441 -32.75 38.86 -0.26
CA ASP A 441 -32.68 39.27 -1.68
C ASP A 441 -31.28 39.80 -2.08
N ASN A 442 -30.52 40.33 -1.13
CA ASN A 442 -29.19 40.91 -1.35
C ASN A 442 -28.04 39.95 -0.96
N ARG A 443 -28.30 38.65 -0.82
CA ARG A 443 -27.32 37.67 -0.32
C ARG A 443 -26.09 37.47 -1.21
N PHE A 444 -26.20 37.84 -2.49
CA PHE A 444 -25.11 37.71 -3.47
C PHE A 444 -24.35 39.02 -3.71
N ASP A 445 -24.80 40.15 -3.15
CA ASP A 445 -24.12 41.45 -3.26
C ASP A 445 -22.67 41.42 -2.74
N LEU A 446 -22.34 40.43 -1.91
CA LEU A 446 -21.01 40.16 -1.37
C LEU A 446 -19.98 39.81 -2.45
N PHE A 447 -20.42 39.32 -3.62
CA PHE A 447 -19.54 39.01 -4.75
C PHE A 447 -19.39 40.18 -5.73
N THR A 448 -20.21 41.21 -5.59
CA THR A 448 -20.23 42.40 -6.47
C THR A 448 -19.47 43.57 -5.87
N LYS A 449 -19.18 43.55 -4.55
CA LYS A 449 -18.41 44.59 -3.85
C LYS A 449 -16.91 44.32 -3.93
N GLU A 450 -16.10 45.31 -4.31
CA GLU A 450 -14.64 45.19 -4.30
C GLU A 450 -14.04 45.33 -2.89
N PRO A 451 -13.11 44.46 -2.46
CA PRO A 451 -12.59 43.29 -3.17
C PRO A 451 -13.60 42.14 -3.14
N GLY A 452 -13.99 41.64 -4.32
CA GLY A 452 -14.97 40.57 -4.46
C GLY A 452 -14.52 39.31 -3.73
N LEU A 453 -15.46 38.63 -3.05
CA LEU A 453 -15.13 37.40 -2.33
C LEU A 453 -14.70 36.31 -3.32
N TRP A 454 -13.40 35.99 -3.31
CA TRP A 454 -12.77 34.93 -4.12
C TRP A 454 -12.82 35.12 -5.65
N ASP A 455 -12.93 36.36 -6.13
CA ASP A 455 -13.03 36.69 -7.57
C ASP A 455 -14.18 35.97 -8.30
N LEU A 456 -15.24 35.63 -7.56
CA LEU A 456 -16.42 34.97 -8.09
C LEU A 456 -17.42 35.99 -8.63
N LYS A 457 -18.05 35.65 -9.75
CA LYS A 457 -19.21 36.39 -10.26
C LYS A 457 -20.47 35.91 -9.56
N GLU A 458 -21.38 36.83 -9.27
CA GLU A 458 -22.69 36.54 -8.68
C GLU A 458 -23.45 35.46 -9.45
N SER A 459 -23.49 35.53 -10.78
CA SER A 459 -24.19 34.55 -11.63
C SER A 459 -23.67 33.12 -11.46
N SER A 460 -22.36 32.94 -11.23
CA SER A 460 -21.73 31.63 -11.03
C SER A 460 -22.15 31.02 -9.69
N VAL A 461 -22.22 31.84 -8.63
CA VAL A 461 -22.62 31.38 -7.29
C VAL A 461 -24.11 31.06 -7.24
N GLN A 462 -24.95 31.84 -7.93
CA GLN A 462 -26.38 31.55 -8.07
C GLN A 462 -26.63 30.24 -8.83
N GLY A 463 -25.89 29.99 -9.92
CA GLY A 463 -25.96 28.71 -10.64
C GLY A 463 -25.53 27.53 -9.77
N ALA A 464 -24.48 27.70 -8.97
CA ALA A 464 -24.03 26.68 -8.04
C ALA A 464 -25.02 26.41 -6.90
N GLU A 465 -25.79 27.41 -6.46
CA GLU A 465 -26.86 27.22 -5.47
C GLU A 465 -27.96 26.29 -5.98
N LYS A 466 -28.43 26.51 -7.22
CA LYS A 466 -29.44 25.63 -7.85
C LYS A 466 -28.96 24.19 -7.95
N PHE A 467 -27.70 23.99 -8.31
CA PHE A 467 -27.10 22.65 -8.35
C PHE A 467 -27.07 21.98 -6.96
N ILE A 468 -26.80 22.74 -5.90
CA ILE A 468 -26.85 22.23 -4.52
C ILE A 468 -28.29 21.92 -4.10
N GLU A 469 -29.28 22.71 -4.52
CA GLU A 469 -30.70 22.42 -4.32
C GLU A 469 -31.10 21.09 -4.95
N GLU A 470 -30.73 20.85 -6.21
CA GLU A 470 -31.00 19.58 -6.89
C GLU A 470 -30.39 18.37 -6.17
N ILE A 471 -29.15 18.49 -5.68
CA ILE A 471 -28.52 17.42 -4.89
C ILE A 471 -29.24 17.22 -3.55
N GLU A 472 -29.59 18.29 -2.84
CA GLU A 472 -30.30 18.17 -1.57
C GLU A 472 -31.70 17.55 -1.76
N GLU A 473 -32.42 17.88 -2.83
CA GLU A 473 -33.68 17.25 -3.19
C GLU A 473 -33.52 15.75 -3.50
N GLN A 474 -32.47 15.37 -4.23
CA GLN A 474 -32.16 13.96 -4.48
C GLN A 474 -31.83 13.24 -3.17
N VAL A 475 -31.00 13.83 -2.30
CA VAL A 475 -30.66 13.26 -0.99
C VAL A 475 -31.92 13.12 -0.13
N ASP A 476 -32.80 14.11 -0.11
CA ASP A 476 -34.05 14.05 0.66
C ASP A 476 -35.01 12.98 0.10
N LYS A 477 -34.99 12.72 -1.21
CA LYS A 477 -35.76 11.62 -1.84
C LYS A 477 -35.25 10.23 -1.44
N PHE A 478 -33.95 10.06 -1.28
CA PHE A 478 -33.31 8.76 -0.99
C PHE A 478 -32.99 8.53 0.50
N CYS A 479 -33.07 9.57 1.34
CA CYS A 479 -32.71 9.48 2.76
C CYS A 479 -33.95 9.59 3.67
N PRO A 480 -34.41 8.48 4.31
CA PRO A 480 -35.60 8.45 5.15
C PRO A 480 -35.54 9.36 6.39
N ILE A 481 -34.35 9.79 6.79
CA ILE A 481 -34.07 10.49 8.05
C ILE A 481 -34.41 11.99 7.96
N ARG A 482 -34.50 12.57 6.75
CA ARG A 482 -34.79 14.01 6.56
C ARG A 482 -36.26 14.36 6.33
N GLY A 483 -37.15 13.38 6.26
CA GLY A 483 -38.58 13.51 6.54
C GLY A 483 -39.29 14.74 5.98
N LYS A 484 -39.59 14.75 4.68
CA LYS A 484 -40.76 15.48 4.12
C LYS A 484 -41.79 14.58 3.43
N VAL A 485 -41.45 13.33 3.12
CA VAL A 485 -42.31 12.44 2.30
C VAL A 485 -43.58 11.94 3.03
N ASN A 486 -43.69 12.09 4.36
CA ASN A 486 -44.84 11.55 5.12
C ASN A 486 -45.89 12.55 5.59
N GLN A 487 -45.84 13.85 5.22
CA GLN A 487 -46.85 14.82 5.66
C GLN A 487 -47.94 15.14 4.64
N GLU A 488 -47.77 14.85 3.34
CA GLU A 488 -48.79 15.19 2.34
C GLU A 488 -49.79 14.06 2.03
N ASN A 489 -49.46 12.80 2.35
CA ASN A 489 -50.36 11.65 2.11
C ASN A 489 -51.32 11.31 3.27
N GLN A 490 -51.44 12.16 4.28
CA GLN A 490 -52.47 12.02 5.33
C GLN A 490 -53.61 13.05 5.21
N SER A 491 -53.65 13.81 4.11
CA SER A 491 -54.69 14.80 3.84
C SER A 491 -55.44 14.51 2.54
N GLN A 492 -55.89 13.26 2.34
CA GLN A 492 -56.99 12.91 1.43
C GLN A 492 -57.86 11.82 2.02
#